data_AF-A0A959Z0Y1-F1
#
_entry.id   AF-A0A959Z0Y1-F1
#
_cell.length_a   1.000
_cell.length_b   1.000
_cell.length_c   1.000
_cell.angle_alpha   90.00
_cell.angle_beta   90.00
_cell.angle_gamma   90.00
#
_symmetry.space_group_name_H-M   'P 1'
#
loop_
_entity.id
_entity.type
_entity.pdbx_description
1 polymer ?
#
loop_
_entity_poly.entity_id
_entity_poly.type
_entity_poly.pdbx_seq_one_letter_code
_entity_poly.pdbx_strand_id
1 'polypeptide(L)'
;ASWDPVTANFRTWAELGALAKQARRWGDKVRVFLKPPGWRPAELGGFQGPVQRDRANYHKWDTRAAAGVNGYVAFQFVVAVAVTSFFLFRQGDLGVGRSWAMAGWIIWTVMDLGVLLEGKRWGWWLELARLASLMVLAGMAGDLFPGNTRMAITTALAGVSLVWCLLLLGRHGRAGILSSGGR
;
A
#
# COMPACT_ATOMS: atom_id res chain seq x y z
N ALA A 1 -15.31 1.84 -10.03
CA ALA A 1 -14.68 2.38 -8.81
C ALA A 1 -13.18 2.14 -8.95
N SER A 2 -12.34 3.16 -8.76
CA SER A 2 -10.89 3.01 -8.79
C SER A 2 -10.40 2.53 -7.43
N TRP A 3 -9.54 1.50 -7.41
CA TRP A 3 -8.86 0.95 -6.23
C TRP A 3 -7.69 1.83 -5.78
N ASP A 4 -7.77 3.14 -6.02
CA ASP A 4 -6.74 4.06 -5.57
C ASP A 4 -7.22 4.74 -4.28
N PRO A 5 -6.70 4.34 -3.10
CA PRO A 5 -7.12 4.89 -1.82
C PRO A 5 -6.85 6.40 -1.71
N VAL A 6 -5.88 6.91 -2.48
CA VAL A 6 -5.60 8.34 -2.58
C VAL A 6 -6.72 9.01 -3.36
N THR A 7 -7.00 8.57 -4.58
CA THR A 7 -8.10 9.10 -5.39
C THR A 7 -9.45 9.00 -4.66
N ALA A 8 -9.75 7.90 -3.96
CA ALA A 8 -11.01 7.75 -3.23
C ALA A 8 -11.16 8.77 -2.08
N ASN A 9 -10.09 9.01 -1.32
CA ASN A 9 -10.10 10.02 -0.27
C ASN A 9 -10.19 11.44 -0.84
N PHE A 10 -9.37 11.77 -1.85
CA PHE A 10 -9.33 13.11 -2.44
C PHE A 10 -10.57 13.44 -3.28
N ARG A 11 -11.25 12.46 -3.85
CA ARG A 11 -12.46 12.67 -4.65
C ARG A 11 -13.56 13.35 -3.84
N THR A 12 -13.77 12.92 -2.60
CA THR A 12 -14.77 13.53 -1.70
C THR A 12 -14.46 15.01 -1.46
N TRP A 13 -13.19 15.36 -1.22
CA TRP A 13 -12.75 16.75 -1.05
C TRP A 13 -12.90 17.57 -2.33
N ALA A 14 -12.60 17.00 -3.49
CA ALA A 14 -12.77 17.65 -4.79
C ALA A 14 -14.25 17.93 -5.10
N GLU A 15 -15.14 16.98 -4.77
CA GLU A 15 -16.60 17.16 -4.91
C GLU A 15 -17.11 18.28 -4.00
N LEU A 16 -16.68 18.34 -2.74
CA LEU A 16 -17.01 19.45 -1.83
C LEU A 16 -16.49 20.80 -2.34
N GLY A 17 -15.26 20.84 -2.87
CA GLY A 17 -14.70 22.05 -3.47
C GLY A 17 -15.46 22.54 -4.70
N ALA A 18 -15.92 21.62 -5.55
CA ALA A 18 -16.78 21.96 -6.70
C ALA A 18 -18.14 22.51 -6.25
N LEU A 19 -18.76 21.90 -5.23
CA LEU A 19 -20.00 22.37 -4.61
C LEU A 19 -19.85 23.77 -4.00
N ALA A 20 -18.75 24.03 -3.28
CA ALA A 20 -18.45 25.34 -2.71
C ALA A 20 -18.24 26.42 -3.78
N LYS A 21 -17.69 26.07 -4.96
CA LYS A 21 -17.56 27.01 -6.09
C LYS A 21 -18.90 27.36 -6.73
N GLN A 22 -19.83 26.41 -6.79
CA GLN A 22 -21.16 26.62 -7.38
C GLN A 22 -22.12 27.41 -6.46
N ALA A 23 -21.85 27.46 -5.15
CA ALA A 23 -22.62 28.27 -4.21
C ALA A 23 -22.42 29.77 -4.43
N ARG A 24 -23.52 30.51 -4.64
CA ARG A 24 -23.51 31.99 -4.81
C ARG A 24 -23.22 32.70 -3.50
N ARG A 25 -23.71 32.16 -2.38
CA ARG A 25 -23.55 32.77 -1.06
C ARG A 25 -22.25 32.34 -0.41
N TRP A 26 -21.46 33.31 0.03
CA TRP A 26 -20.20 33.07 0.76
C TRP A 26 -20.39 32.19 1.99
N GLY A 27 -21.48 32.38 2.75
CA GLY A 27 -21.80 31.53 3.89
C GLY A 27 -22.05 30.07 3.51
N ASP A 28 -22.59 29.81 2.32
CA ASP A 28 -22.83 28.44 1.86
C ASP A 28 -21.54 27.76 1.41
N LYS A 29 -20.52 28.51 0.97
CA LYS A 29 -19.18 27.98 0.65
C LYS A 29 -18.51 27.32 1.85
N VAL A 30 -18.67 27.91 3.04
CA VAL A 30 -18.12 27.36 4.29
C VAL A 30 -19.00 26.23 4.82
N ARG A 31 -20.33 26.37 4.72
CA ARG A 31 -21.27 25.36 5.19
C ARG A 31 -21.15 24.02 4.47
N VAL A 32 -20.74 23.99 3.19
CA VAL A 32 -20.48 22.73 2.46
C VAL A 32 -19.45 21.86 3.19
N PHE A 33 -18.47 22.44 3.90
CA PHE A 33 -17.46 21.69 4.65
C PHE A 33 -17.87 21.35 6.08
N LEU A 34 -18.84 22.06 6.67
CA LEU A 34 -19.26 21.88 8.07
C LEU A 34 -20.54 21.07 8.24
N LYS A 35 -21.39 21.01 7.20
CA LYS A 35 -22.68 20.35 7.24
C LYS A 35 -22.55 18.84 6.98
N PRO A 36 -23.54 18.03 7.41
CA PRO A 36 -23.53 16.59 7.22
C PRO A 36 -23.43 16.21 5.73
N PRO A 37 -22.84 15.05 5.43
CA PRO A 37 -22.69 14.56 4.06
C PRO A 37 -24.06 14.48 3.36
N GLY A 38 -24.12 14.98 2.12
CA GLY A 38 -25.36 15.11 1.36
C GLY A 38 -26.00 16.52 1.44
N TRP A 39 -25.53 17.39 2.32
CA TRP A 39 -25.98 18.78 2.34
C TRP A 39 -25.49 19.55 1.11
N ARG A 40 -26.41 20.22 0.42
CA ARG A 40 -26.12 21.18 -0.63
C ARG A 40 -26.88 22.48 -0.37
N PRO A 41 -26.39 23.63 -0.87
CA PRO A 41 -27.13 24.88 -0.86
C PRO A 41 -28.54 24.68 -1.45
N ALA A 42 -29.55 25.39 -0.93
CA ALA A 42 -30.93 25.27 -1.40
C ALA A 42 -31.06 25.53 -2.91
N GLU A 43 -30.21 26.43 -3.44
CA GLU A 43 -30.09 26.75 -4.87
C GLU A 43 -29.54 25.60 -5.74
N LEU A 44 -28.86 24.60 -5.15
CA LEU A 44 -28.28 23.44 -5.83
C LEU A 44 -29.07 22.14 -5.57
N GLY A 45 -30.33 22.25 -5.16
CA GLY A 45 -31.23 21.11 -4.96
C GLY A 45 -31.31 20.56 -3.54
N GLY A 46 -30.78 21.30 -2.54
CA GLY A 46 -30.95 20.97 -1.12
C GLY A 46 -30.29 19.65 -0.69
N PHE A 47 -30.71 19.10 0.46
CA PHE A 47 -30.14 17.88 1.01
C PHE A 47 -30.44 16.67 0.10
N GLN A 48 -29.40 16.05 -0.44
CA GLN A 48 -29.50 14.80 -1.18
C GLN A 48 -29.06 13.66 -0.28
N GLY A 49 -30.04 12.90 0.21
CA GLY A 49 -29.79 11.70 0.99
C GLY A 49 -29.09 10.62 0.16
N PRO A 50 -28.40 9.67 0.81
CA PRO A 50 -27.77 8.56 0.11
C PRO A 50 -28.81 7.77 -0.69
N VAL A 51 -28.64 7.72 -2.01
CA VAL A 51 -29.44 6.87 -2.90
C VAL A 51 -29.25 5.43 -2.42
N GLN A 52 -30.34 4.75 -2.07
CA GLN A 52 -30.31 3.32 -1.75
C GLN A 52 -29.79 2.58 -2.98
N ARG A 53 -28.53 2.16 -2.94
CA ARG A 53 -28.00 1.26 -3.96
C ARG A 53 -28.61 -0.11 -3.71
N ASP A 54 -29.30 -0.64 -4.71
CA ASP A 54 -29.86 -1.98 -4.69
C ASP A 54 -28.80 -2.99 -4.26
N ARG A 55 -29.03 -3.64 -3.12
CA ARG A 55 -28.15 -4.69 -2.59
C ARG A 55 -28.10 -5.91 -3.51
N ALA A 56 -29.11 -6.09 -4.37
CA ALA A 56 -29.22 -7.21 -5.30
C ALA A 56 -28.16 -7.20 -6.42
N ASN A 57 -27.69 -6.02 -6.85
CA ASN A 57 -26.65 -5.87 -7.87
C ASN A 57 -25.29 -5.45 -7.27
N TYR A 58 -25.15 -5.52 -5.95
CA TYR A 58 -23.90 -5.20 -5.27
C TYR A 58 -22.92 -6.37 -5.39
N HIS A 59 -22.20 -6.43 -6.51
CA HIS A 59 -21.02 -7.27 -6.61
C HIS A 59 -19.95 -6.72 -5.67
N LYS A 60 -19.87 -7.31 -4.47
CA LYS A 60 -18.78 -7.06 -3.52
C LYS A 60 -17.48 -7.32 -4.27
N TRP A 61 -16.64 -6.30 -4.40
CA TRP A 61 -15.39 -6.43 -5.11
C TRP A 61 -14.52 -7.47 -4.40
N ASP A 62 -14.51 -8.68 -4.96
CA ASP A 62 -13.65 -9.78 -4.56
C ASP A 62 -12.31 -9.55 -5.27
N THR A 63 -11.49 -8.65 -4.71
CA THR A 63 -10.06 -8.62 -5.05
C THR A 63 -9.48 -9.92 -4.54
N ARG A 64 -9.54 -10.95 -5.38
CA ARG A 64 -8.84 -12.21 -5.19
C ARG A 64 -7.35 -11.96 -5.30
N ALA A 65 -6.77 -11.28 -4.31
CA ALA A 65 -5.38 -11.47 -3.97
C ALA A 65 -5.25 -12.97 -3.72
N ALA A 66 -4.59 -13.68 -4.64
CA ALA A 66 -4.46 -15.12 -4.57
C ALA A 66 -3.99 -15.48 -3.16
N ALA A 67 -4.68 -16.37 -2.44
CA ALA A 67 -4.51 -16.59 -1.00
C ALA A 67 -3.05 -16.72 -0.52
N GLY A 68 -2.13 -17.17 -1.38
CA GLY A 68 -0.69 -17.16 -1.11
C GLY A 68 -0.08 -15.77 -0.88
N VAL A 69 -0.52 -14.73 -1.60
CA VAL A 69 -0.04 -13.33 -1.45
C VAL A 69 -0.31 -12.83 -0.04
N ASN A 70 -1.48 -13.14 0.51
CA ASN A 70 -1.85 -12.73 1.86
C ASN A 70 -0.94 -13.37 2.92
N GLY A 71 -0.64 -14.68 2.78
CA GLY A 71 0.28 -15.37 3.69
C GLY A 71 1.70 -14.82 3.62
N TYR A 72 2.18 -14.52 2.41
CA TYR A 72 3.49 -13.91 2.19
C TYR A 72 3.57 -12.49 2.78
N VAL A 73 2.57 -11.65 2.53
CA VAL A 73 2.50 -10.30 3.10
C VAL A 73 2.44 -10.35 4.62
N ALA A 74 1.65 -11.26 5.19
CA ALA A 74 1.58 -11.44 6.64
C ALA A 74 2.95 -11.83 7.24
N PHE A 75 3.66 -12.76 6.62
CA PHE A 75 5.01 -13.13 7.04
C PHE A 75 5.98 -11.94 6.95
N GLN A 76 6.03 -11.24 5.82
CA GLN A 76 6.88 -10.07 5.62
C GLN A 76 6.53 -8.93 6.59
N PHE A 77 5.26 -8.77 6.94
CA PHE A 77 4.82 -7.79 7.92
C PHE A 77 5.34 -8.14 9.32
N VAL A 78 5.27 -9.40 9.75
CA VAL A 78 5.84 -9.86 11.03
C VAL A 78 7.35 -9.61 11.08
N VAL A 79 8.05 -9.90 9.98
CA VAL A 79 9.48 -9.58 9.84
C VAL A 79 9.72 -8.07 9.97
N ALA A 80 8.96 -7.25 9.25
CA ALA A 80 9.10 -5.79 9.28
C ALA A 80 8.90 -5.23 10.69
N VAL A 81 7.92 -5.75 11.43
CA VAL A 81 7.69 -5.42 12.84
C VAL A 81 8.90 -5.80 13.69
N ALA A 82 9.40 -7.04 13.57
CA ALA A 82 10.57 -7.48 14.34
C ALA A 82 11.82 -6.62 14.07
N VAL A 83 12.07 -6.28 12.80
CA VAL A 83 13.18 -5.40 12.40
C VAL A 83 13.00 -3.99 12.96
N THR A 84 11.78 -3.46 12.93
CA THR A 84 11.45 -2.14 13.46
C THR A 84 11.63 -2.09 14.98
N SER A 85 11.16 -3.12 15.69
CA SER A 85 11.37 -3.24 17.14
C SER A 85 12.85 -3.27 17.48
N PHE A 86 13.65 -4.09 16.77
CA PHE A 86 15.09 -4.14 16.98
C PHE A 86 15.78 -2.79 16.70
N PHE A 87 15.40 -2.13 15.61
CA PHE A 87 15.89 -0.78 15.28
C PHE A 87 15.60 0.21 16.41
N LEU A 88 14.39 0.18 16.97
CA LEU A 88 13.99 1.08 18.04
C LEU A 88 14.80 0.87 19.33
N PHE A 89 15.20 -0.37 19.64
CA PHE A 89 16.08 -0.68 20.77
C PHE A 89 17.53 -0.25 20.55
N ARG A 90 18.00 -0.22 19.30
CA ARG A 90 19.38 0.17 18.94
C ARG A 90 19.50 1.60 18.42
N GLN A 91 18.41 2.37 18.41
CA GLN A 91 18.40 3.73 17.86
C GLN A 91 19.38 4.67 18.56
N GLY A 92 19.67 4.44 19.86
CA GLY A 92 20.59 5.26 20.64
C GLY A 92 22.06 5.13 20.21
N ASP A 93 22.42 4.01 19.59
CA ASP A 93 23.78 3.74 19.09
C ASP A 93 23.95 4.20 17.63
N LEU A 94 22.87 4.67 16.99
CA LEU A 94 22.84 5.02 15.58
C LEU A 94 22.98 6.53 15.36
N GLY A 95 23.91 6.92 14.49
CA GLY A 95 24.00 8.30 14.03
C GLY A 95 22.71 8.75 13.32
N VAL A 96 22.32 10.01 13.52
CA VAL A 96 21.04 10.60 13.04
C VAL A 96 20.75 10.27 11.57
N GLY A 97 21.75 10.35 10.69
CA GLY A 97 21.58 10.04 9.27
C GLY A 97 21.21 8.58 8.98
N ARG A 98 21.78 7.63 9.74
CA ARG A 98 21.46 6.20 9.60
C ARG A 98 20.06 5.91 10.12
N SER A 99 19.65 6.56 11.21
CA SER A 99 18.31 6.43 11.78
C SER A 99 17.23 6.87 10.79
N TRP A 100 17.42 8.02 10.11
CA TRP A 100 16.49 8.47 9.07
C TRP A 100 16.45 7.52 7.86
N ALA A 101 17.60 7.00 7.42
CA ALA A 101 17.65 6.05 6.31
C ALA A 101 16.92 4.74 6.64
N MET A 102 17.11 4.19 7.84
CA MET A 102 16.41 2.99 8.31
C MET A 102 14.91 3.23 8.47
N ALA A 103 14.51 4.37 9.04
CA ALA A 103 13.10 4.74 9.17
C ALA A 103 12.41 4.86 7.80
N GLY A 104 13.05 5.55 6.84
CA GLY A 104 12.55 5.66 5.47
C GLY A 104 12.40 4.30 4.78
N TRP A 105 13.37 3.41 4.99
CA TRP A 105 13.32 2.05 4.45
C TRP A 105 12.18 1.20 5.05
N ILE A 106 11.93 1.32 6.35
CA ILE A 106 10.80 0.65 7.03
C ILE A 106 9.46 1.15 6.46
N ILE A 107 9.30 2.48 6.35
CA ILE A 107 8.08 3.08 5.78
C ILE A 107 7.86 2.58 4.35
N TRP A 108 8.90 2.60 3.53
CA TRP A 108 8.83 2.12 2.16
C TRP A 108 8.44 0.63 2.09
N THR A 109 9.00 -0.21 2.95
CA THR A 109 8.65 -1.64 3.05
C THR A 109 7.17 -1.83 3.37
N VAL A 110 6.61 -1.07 4.32
CA VAL A 110 5.18 -1.15 4.65
C VAL A 110 4.30 -0.70 3.48
N MET A 111 4.69 0.35 2.77
CA MET A 111 3.97 0.80 1.57
C MET A 111 3.99 -0.24 0.46
N ASP A 112 5.14 -0.90 0.24
CA ASP A 112 5.30 -1.97 -0.74
C ASP A 112 4.36 -3.16 -0.43
N LEU A 113 4.27 -3.58 0.83
CA LEU A 113 3.33 -4.61 1.26
C LEU A 113 1.86 -4.24 0.94
N GLY A 114 1.50 -2.97 1.10
CA GLY A 114 0.16 -2.47 0.72
C GLY A 114 -0.10 -2.60 -0.79
N VAL A 115 0.87 -2.23 -1.63
CA VAL A 115 0.76 -2.37 -3.10
C VAL A 115 0.67 -3.84 -3.50
N LEU A 116 1.37 -4.72 -2.79
CA LEU A 116 1.35 -6.16 -3.03
C LEU A 116 -0.03 -6.77 -2.70
N LEU A 117 -0.68 -6.32 -1.62
CA LEU A 117 -2.06 -6.70 -1.27
C LEU A 117 -3.08 -6.23 -2.32
N GLU A 118 -2.84 -5.08 -2.94
CA GLU A 118 -3.68 -4.57 -4.04
C GLU A 118 -3.51 -5.39 -5.34
N GLY A 119 -2.54 -6.30 -5.42
CA GLY A 119 -2.32 -7.17 -6.59
C GLY A 119 -1.92 -6.41 -7.85
N LYS A 120 -1.37 -5.19 -7.72
CA LYS A 120 -0.98 -4.36 -8.87
C LYS A 120 0.19 -4.98 -9.63
N ARG A 121 0.13 -4.94 -10.96
CA ARG A 121 1.19 -5.41 -11.88
C ARG A 121 2.53 -4.68 -11.74
N TRP A 122 2.64 -3.63 -10.93
CA TRP A 122 3.91 -2.96 -10.63
C TRP A 122 4.55 -3.42 -9.31
N GLY A 123 3.87 -4.26 -8.52
CA GLY A 123 4.41 -4.80 -7.27
C GLY A 123 5.72 -5.57 -7.45
N TRP A 124 5.94 -6.20 -8.61
CA TRP A 124 7.18 -6.95 -8.88
C TRP A 124 8.42 -6.04 -9.04
N TRP A 125 8.26 -4.85 -9.62
CA TRP A 125 9.35 -3.88 -9.74
C TRP A 125 9.72 -3.32 -8.36
N LEU A 126 8.73 -3.09 -7.50
CA LEU A 126 8.94 -2.61 -6.14
C LEU A 126 9.62 -3.68 -5.28
N GLU A 127 9.28 -4.96 -5.46
CA GLU A 127 9.92 -6.06 -4.74
C GLU A 127 11.40 -6.22 -5.14
N LEU A 128 11.73 -6.07 -6.43
CA LEU A 128 13.12 -6.03 -6.90
C LEU A 128 13.89 -4.84 -6.32
N ALA A 129 13.28 -3.65 -6.30
CA ALA A 129 13.87 -2.46 -5.70
C ALA A 129 14.06 -2.61 -4.18
N ARG A 130 13.13 -3.29 -3.50
CA ARG A 130 13.24 -3.63 -2.08
C ARG A 130 14.39 -4.59 -1.81
N LEU A 131 14.59 -5.61 -2.65
CA LEU A 131 15.71 -6.53 -2.53
C LEU A 131 17.07 -5.84 -2.72
N ALA A 132 17.18 -4.98 -3.73
CA ALA A 132 18.40 -4.20 -3.95
C ALA A 132 18.70 -3.27 -2.75
N SER A 133 17.68 -2.59 -2.22
CA SER A 133 17.85 -1.70 -1.08
C SER A 133 18.17 -2.43 0.24
N LEU A 134 17.63 -3.63 0.45
CA LEU A 134 17.97 -4.49 1.61
C LEU A 134 19.48 -4.81 1.63
N MET A 135 20.06 -5.13 0.48
CA MET A 135 21.49 -5.45 0.36
C MET A 135 22.37 -4.23 0.70
N VAL A 136 21.97 -3.04 0.24
CA VAL A 136 22.66 -1.78 0.57
C VAL A 136 22.54 -1.46 2.05
N LEU A 137 21.34 -1.58 2.63
CA LEU A 137 21.10 -1.29 4.04
C LEU A 137 21.88 -2.24 4.96
N ALA A 138 22.00 -3.51 4.57
CA ALA A 138 22.81 -4.50 5.28
C ALA A 138 24.32 -4.21 5.22
N GLY A 139 24.81 -3.62 4.13
CA GLY A 139 26.18 -3.13 4.06
C GLY A 139 26.44 -1.99 5.05
N MET A 140 25.48 -1.09 5.22
CA MET A 140 25.57 0.06 6.13
C MET A 140 25.35 -0.30 7.60
N ALA A 141 24.63 -1.40 7.89
CA ALA A 141 24.37 -1.91 9.24
C ALA A 141 25.50 -2.81 9.77
N GLY A 142 26.73 -2.61 9.27
CA GLY A 142 27.94 -3.35 9.60
C GLY A 142 28.14 -3.60 11.10
N ASP A 143 27.94 -2.53 11.86
CA ASP A 143 28.33 -2.44 13.26
C ASP A 143 27.24 -2.95 14.21
N LEU A 144 26.01 -3.17 13.71
CA LEU A 144 24.84 -3.54 14.54
C LEU A 144 24.74 -5.04 14.82
N PHE A 145 25.29 -5.88 13.94
CA PHE A 145 25.21 -7.33 14.01
C PHE A 145 26.56 -7.98 13.70
N PRO A 146 26.88 -9.10 14.38
CA PRO A 146 27.95 -9.99 13.94
C PRO A 146 27.78 -10.34 12.46
N GLY A 147 28.88 -10.36 11.70
CA GLY A 147 28.85 -10.53 10.23
C GLY A 147 28.04 -11.74 9.78
N ASN A 148 28.18 -12.87 10.49
CA ASN A 148 27.47 -14.11 10.17
C ASN A 148 25.95 -13.98 10.37
N THR A 149 25.50 -13.32 11.44
CA THR A 149 24.07 -13.10 11.73
C THR A 149 23.45 -12.14 10.72
N ARG A 150 24.17 -11.09 10.33
CA ARG A 150 23.74 -10.13 9.31
C ARG A 150 23.54 -10.80 7.95
N MET A 151 24.52 -11.59 7.52
CA MET A 151 24.48 -12.32 6.25
C MET A 151 23.38 -13.39 6.26
N ALA A 152 23.16 -14.08 7.38
CA ALA A 152 22.10 -15.07 7.52
C ALA A 152 20.70 -14.44 7.42
N ILE A 153 20.46 -13.29 8.07
CA ILE A 153 19.17 -12.59 8.02
C ILE A 153 18.91 -12.08 6.59
N THR A 154 19.90 -11.46 5.95
CA THR A 154 19.71 -10.92 4.60
C THR A 154 19.53 -11.99 3.55
N THR A 155 20.28 -13.11 3.64
CA THR A 155 20.09 -14.25 2.74
C THR A 155 18.78 -14.98 2.98
N ALA A 156 18.31 -15.11 4.22
CA ALA A 156 17.00 -15.68 4.52
C ALA A 156 15.87 -14.82 3.94
N LEU A 157 15.91 -13.49 4.16
CA LEU A 157 14.89 -12.57 3.63
C LEU A 157 14.93 -12.47 2.10
N ALA A 158 16.12 -12.42 1.51
CA ALA A 158 16.29 -12.45 0.07
C ALA A 158 15.79 -13.78 -0.52
N GLY A 159 16.12 -14.91 0.11
CA GLY A 159 15.68 -16.24 -0.32
C GLY A 159 14.16 -16.38 -0.30
N VAL A 160 13.50 -15.94 0.76
CA VAL A 160 12.03 -15.96 0.86
C VAL A 160 11.38 -15.07 -0.21
N SER A 161 11.92 -13.87 -0.46
CA SER A 161 11.43 -12.98 -1.52
C SER A 161 11.68 -13.54 -2.93
N LEU A 162 12.80 -14.25 -3.13
CA LEU A 162 13.20 -14.80 -4.43
C LEU A 162 12.41 -16.06 -4.77
N VAL A 163 12.17 -16.94 -3.79
CA VAL A 163 11.23 -18.07 -3.92
C VAL A 163 9.84 -17.56 -4.26
N TRP A 164 9.39 -16.50 -3.60
CA TRP A 164 8.10 -15.88 -3.90
C TRP A 164 8.05 -15.27 -5.30
N CYS A 165 9.09 -14.55 -5.72
CA CYS A 165 9.23 -13.99 -7.06
C CYS A 165 9.16 -15.08 -8.15
N LEU A 166 9.85 -16.22 -7.93
CA LEU A 166 9.81 -17.37 -8.84
C LEU A 166 8.42 -18.04 -8.88
N LEU A 167 7.74 -18.15 -7.75
CA LEU A 167 6.37 -18.67 -7.69
C LEU A 167 5.36 -17.74 -8.39
N LEU A 168 5.54 -16.42 -8.31
CA LEU A 168 4.73 -15.44 -9.02
C LEU A 168 4.98 -15.48 -10.55
N LEU A 169 6.23 -15.58 -10.98
CA LEU A 169 6.59 -15.74 -12.40
C LEU A 169 5.97 -17.02 -12.99
N GLY A 170 5.98 -18.12 -12.24
CA GLY A 170 5.34 -19.38 -12.64
C GLY A 170 3.81 -19.27 -12.80
N ARG A 171 3.15 -18.39 -12.04
CA ARG A 171 1.69 -18.14 -12.16
C ARG A 171 1.35 -17.25 -13.36
N HIS A 172 2.18 -16.24 -13.67
CA HIS A 172 1.99 -15.41 -14.85
C HIS A 172 2.29 -16.16 -16.16
N GLY A 173 3.30 -17.04 -16.18
CA GLY A 173 3.59 -17.90 -17.33
C GLY A 173 2.46 -18.89 -17.65
N ARG A 174 1.82 -19.46 -16.61
CA ARG A 174 0.67 -20.36 -16.78
C ARG A 174 -0.59 -19.65 -17.30
N ALA A 175 -0.80 -18.39 -16.95
CA ALA A 175 -1.93 -17.60 -17.44
C ALA A 175 -1.82 -17.26 -18.95
N GLY A 176 -0.60 -17.08 -19.47
CA GLY A 176 -0.37 -16.82 -20.90
C GLY A 176 -0.48 -18.06 -21.80
N ILE A 177 -0.23 -19.26 -21.26
CA ILE A 177 -0.32 -20.53 -21.99
C ILE A 177 -1.77 -20.98 -22.17
N LEU A 178 -2.66 -20.70 -21.20
CA LEU A 178 -4.08 -21.06 -21.28
C LEU A 178 -4.89 -20.18 -22.25
N SER A 179 -4.39 -19.00 -22.63
CA SER A 179 -5.05 -18.16 -23.65
C SER A 179 -4.61 -18.45 -25.09
N SER A 180 -3.56 -19.25 -25.30
CA SER A 180 -3.09 -19.64 -26.64
C SER A 180 -3.53 -21.06 -27.06
N GLY A 181 -3.98 -21.89 -26.12
CA GLY A 181 -4.45 -23.26 -26.37
C GLY A 181 -5.95 -23.41 -26.66
N GLY A 182 -6.69 -22.30 -26.82
CA GLY A 182 -8.13 -22.28 -27.12
C GLY A 182 -8.45 -21.58 -28.44
N ARG A 183 -7.73 -21.92 -29.51
CA ARG A 183 -8.14 -21.63 -30.89
C ARG A 183 -8.84 -22.84 -31.49
#